data_AF-A0A951ENY4-F1
#
_entry.id   AF-A0A951ENY4-F1
#
_cell.length_a   1.000
_cell.length_b   1.000
_cell.length_c   1.000
_cell.angle_alpha   90.00
_cell.angle_beta   90.00
_cell.angle_gamma   90.00
#
_symmetry.space_group_name_H-M   'P 1'
#
loop_
_entity.id
_entity.type
_entity.pdbx_description
1 polymer ?
#
loop_
_entity_poly.entity_id
_entity_poly.type
_entity_poly.pdbx_seq_one_letter_code
_entity_poly.pdbx_strand_id
1 'polypeptide(L)'
;MLELRPNCECCDRDLPPDAADALICSYECTFCRACGEGVLGGRCPNCGGNLVARPIRPAAMLAKHPASLRRILKPDGCAPESRPPSLASARA
;
A
#
# COMPACT_ATOMS: atom_id res chain seq x y z
N MET A 1 -7.23 13.14 5.44
CA MET A 1 -6.48 13.43 4.21
C MET A 1 -5.50 12.29 4.02
N LEU A 2 -5.32 11.79 2.80
CA LEU A 2 -4.42 10.66 2.50
C LEU A 2 -3.01 10.89 3.10
N GLU A 3 -2.45 9.91 3.79
CA GLU A 3 -1.15 10.04 4.48
C GLU A 3 0.01 10.18 3.50
N LEU A 4 -0.07 9.54 2.32
CA LEU A 4 1.04 9.41 1.36
C LEU A 4 2.30 8.83 2.02
N ARG A 5 2.22 7.57 2.45
CA ARG A 5 3.33 6.86 3.11
C ARG A 5 4.59 6.84 2.23
N PRO A 6 5.78 7.10 2.80
CA PRO A 6 6.97 7.39 2.02
C PRO A 6 7.71 6.15 1.53
N ASN A 7 7.18 4.94 1.75
CA ASN A 7 7.88 3.70 1.44
C ASN A 7 6.92 2.57 0.98
N CYS A 8 7.48 1.58 0.30
CA CYS A 8 6.82 0.32 0.01
C CYS A 8 6.77 -0.54 1.27
N GLU A 9 5.58 -0.98 1.67
CA GLU A 9 5.39 -1.81 2.86
C GLU A 9 6.02 -3.21 2.76
N CYS A 10 6.46 -3.62 1.56
CA CYS A 10 7.03 -4.93 1.32
C CYS A 10 8.56 -4.96 1.20
N CYS A 11 9.15 -4.01 0.45
CA CYS A 11 10.58 -4.01 0.17
C CYS A 11 11.30 -2.77 0.72
N ASP A 12 10.59 -1.92 1.46
CA ASP A 12 11.06 -0.67 2.04
C ASP A 12 11.67 0.35 1.07
N ARG A 13 11.48 0.18 -0.25
CA ARG A 13 11.90 1.20 -1.22
C ARG A 13 11.14 2.51 -0.99
N ASP A 14 11.83 3.64 -1.14
CA ASP A 14 11.22 4.96 -1.09
C ASP A 14 10.17 5.17 -2.19
N LEU A 15 9.04 5.74 -1.78
CA LEU A 15 7.91 6.12 -2.62
C LEU A 15 7.53 7.56 -2.30
N PRO A 16 8.25 8.56 -2.84
CA PRO A 16 7.96 9.97 -2.61
C PRO A 16 6.53 10.34 -3.06
N PRO A 17 5.96 11.46 -2.58
CA PRO A 17 4.56 11.82 -2.82
C PRO A 17 4.12 11.92 -4.29
N ASP A 18 5.08 12.11 -5.19
CA ASP A 18 4.95 12.19 -6.65
C ASP A 18 5.38 10.92 -7.39
N ALA A 19 5.70 9.83 -6.67
CA ALA A 19 6.08 8.54 -7.24
C ALA A 19 4.96 7.98 -8.13
N ALA A 20 5.21 7.90 -9.44
CA ALA A 20 4.28 7.35 -10.43
C ALA A 20 4.15 5.81 -10.34
N ASP A 21 5.07 5.15 -9.65
CA ASP A 21 5.09 3.71 -9.42
C ASP A 21 4.56 3.30 -8.04
N ALA A 22 3.99 4.23 -7.27
CA ALA A 22 3.30 3.89 -6.03
C ALA A 22 1.89 3.36 -6.31
N LEU A 23 1.55 2.23 -5.70
CA LEU A 23 0.21 1.66 -5.63
C LEU A 23 -0.34 1.76 -4.22
N ILE A 24 -1.67 1.87 -4.11
CA ILE A 24 -2.38 2.03 -2.84
C ILE A 24 -3.68 1.22 -2.82
N CYS A 25 -4.10 0.76 -1.63
CA CYS A 25 -5.46 0.23 -1.41
C CYS A 25 -6.36 1.23 -0.63
N SER A 26 -7.62 0.89 -0.38
CA SER A 26 -8.57 1.74 0.36
C SER A 26 -8.17 2.04 1.82
N TYR A 27 -7.29 1.23 2.41
CA TYR A 27 -6.74 1.42 3.77
C TYR A 27 -5.36 2.11 3.76
N GLU A 28 -4.98 2.66 2.61
CA GLU A 28 -3.71 3.36 2.41
C GLU A 28 -2.45 2.48 2.53
N CYS A 29 -2.59 1.15 2.46
CA CYS A 29 -1.43 0.27 2.33
C CYS A 29 -0.69 0.59 1.03
N THR A 30 0.59 0.90 1.13
CA THR A 30 1.38 1.44 0.00
C THR A 30 2.42 0.42 -0.48
N PHE A 31 2.45 0.15 -1.77
CA PHE A 31 3.40 -0.78 -2.39
C PHE A 31 3.96 -0.20 -3.68
N CYS A 32 5.22 -0.51 -4.03
CA CYS A 32 5.73 -0.14 -5.34
C CYS A 32 5.12 -1.04 -6.43
N ARG A 33 5.11 -0.57 -7.67
CA ARG A 33 4.55 -1.29 -8.81
C ARG A 33 5.17 -2.68 -8.99
N ALA A 34 6.49 -2.81 -8.80
CA ALA A 34 7.18 -4.10 -8.89
C ALA A 34 6.64 -5.14 -7.89
N CYS A 35 6.43 -4.75 -6.63
CA CYS A 35 5.85 -5.62 -5.62
C CYS A 35 4.36 -5.89 -5.90
N GLY A 36 3.61 -4.85 -6.25
CA GLY A 36 2.18 -4.91 -6.49
C GLY A 36 1.79 -5.77 -7.69
N GLU A 37 2.44 -5.59 -8.83
CA GLU A 37 2.18 -6.36 -10.05
C GLU A 37 2.87 -7.73 -10.05
N GLY A 38 4.01 -7.85 -9.37
CA GLY A 38 4.73 -9.11 -9.23
C GLY A 38 4.10 -10.03 -8.18
N VAL A 39 4.78 -10.19 -7.05
CA VAL A 39 4.42 -11.15 -5.99
C VAL A 39 3.01 -10.96 -5.42
N LEU A 40 2.47 -9.73 -5.43
CA LEU A 40 1.13 -9.44 -4.90
C LEU A 40 0.00 -9.62 -5.94
N GLY A 41 0.31 -9.68 -7.24
CA GLY A 41 -0.67 -9.91 -8.31
C GLY A 41 -1.85 -8.92 -8.31
N GLY A 42 -1.58 -7.65 -7.99
CA GLY A 42 -2.57 -6.56 -7.95
C GLY A 42 -3.49 -6.57 -6.72
N ARG A 43 -3.26 -7.45 -5.73
CA ARG A 43 -4.07 -7.55 -4.51
C ARG A 43 -3.28 -7.17 -3.27
N CYS A 44 -3.89 -6.37 -2.40
CA CYS A 44 -3.29 -5.97 -1.15
C CYS A 44 -3.20 -7.18 -0.20
N PRO A 45 -2.02 -7.53 0.34
CA PRO A 45 -1.86 -8.66 1.25
C PRO A 45 -2.48 -8.41 2.64
N ASN A 46 -2.81 -7.15 2.97
CA ASN A 46 -3.41 -6.77 4.26
C ASN A 46 -4.93 -6.90 4.28
N CYS A 47 -5.59 -6.47 3.21
CA CYS A 47 -7.06 -6.38 3.18
C CYS A 47 -7.70 -7.22 2.06
N GLY A 48 -6.92 -7.84 1.18
CA GLY A 48 -7.42 -8.60 0.04
C GLY A 48 -8.01 -7.76 -1.10
N GLY A 49 -8.11 -6.44 -0.94
CA GLY A 49 -8.62 -5.50 -1.94
C GLY A 49 -7.66 -5.27 -3.11
N ASN A 50 -8.12 -4.53 -4.12
CA ASN A 50 -7.31 -4.16 -5.27
C ASN A 50 -6.26 -3.08 -4.92
N LEU A 51 -5.09 -3.22 -5.54
CA LEU A 51 -4.07 -2.18 -5.59
C LEU A 51 -4.28 -1.34 -6.85
N VAL A 52 -4.32 -0.01 -6.69
CA VAL A 52 -4.47 0.95 -7.79
C VAL A 52 -3.37 2.00 -7.72
N ALA A 53 -3.17 2.77 -8.79
CA ALA A 53 -2.20 3.87 -8.80
C ALA A 53 -2.52 4.87 -7.67
N ARG A 54 -1.50 5.22 -6.88
CA ARG A 54 -1.62 6.19 -5.80
C ARG A 54 -1.81 7.60 -6.39
N PRO A 55 -2.85 8.35 -5.99
CA PRO A 55 -3.00 9.73 -6.43
C PRO A 55 -1.81 10.61 -6.01
N ILE A 56 -1.35 11.46 -6.94
CA ILE A 56 -0.28 12.43 -6.69
C ILE A 56 -0.88 13.69 -6.07
N ARG A 57 -0.28 14.18 -4.98
CA ARG A 57 -0.61 15.49 -4.42
C ARG A 57 0.26 16.56 -5.10
N PRO A 58 -0.32 17.56 -5.80
CA PRO A 58 0.47 18.61 -6.43
C PRO A 58 1.33 19.39 -5.44
N ALA A 59 2.47 19.92 -5.90
CA ALA A 59 3.46 20.61 -5.06
C ALA A 59 2.87 21.74 -4.20
N ALA A 60 1.97 22.55 -4.76
CA ALA A 60 1.29 23.63 -4.02
C ALA A 60 0.45 23.11 -2.84
N MET A 61 -0.14 21.91 -2.97
CA MET A 61 -0.90 21.26 -1.91
C MET A 61 -0.01 20.50 -0.94
N LEU A 62 1.16 20.01 -1.35
CA LEU A 62 2.16 19.43 -0.43
C LEU A 62 2.72 20.45 0.56
N ALA A 63 2.92 21.70 0.13
CA ALA A 63 3.35 22.78 1.02
C ALA A 63 2.33 23.07 2.14
N LYS A 64 1.03 22.88 1.86
CA LYS A 64 -0.07 23.11 2.82
C LYS A 64 -0.43 21.86 3.62
N HIS A 65 -0.32 20.70 2.99
CA HIS A 65 -0.68 19.39 3.52
C HIS A 65 0.46 18.41 3.21
N PRO A 66 1.52 18.41 4.06
CA PRO A 66 2.69 17.59 3.82
C PRO A 66 2.33 16.10 3.83
N ALA A 67 3.14 15.31 3.11
CA ALA A 67 3.07 13.86 3.17
C ALA A 67 3.61 13.34 4.51
N SER A 68 3.21 12.13 4.85
CA SER A 68 3.68 11.45 6.05
C SER A 68 5.16 11.12 5.97
N LEU A 69 5.86 11.27 7.08
CA LEU A 69 7.23 10.76 7.28
C LEU A 69 7.24 9.36 7.90
N ARG A 70 6.07 8.86 8.30
CA ARG A 70 5.93 7.56 8.95
C ARG A 70 6.06 6.43 7.93
N ARG A 71 7.13 5.67 8.05
CA ARG A 71 7.35 4.44 7.29
C ARG A 71 6.55 3.30 7.90
N ILE A 72 6.08 2.40 7.05
CA ILE A 72 5.47 1.13 7.48
C ILE A 72 6.16 0.03 6.68
N LEU A 73 6.73 -0.95 7.37
CA LEU A 73 7.40 -2.09 6.76
C LEU A 73 6.84 -3.37 7.35
N LYS A 74 6.46 -4.31 6.50
CA LYS A 74 6.17 -5.68 6.92
C LYS A 74 7.47 -6.43 7.14
N PRO A 75 7.72 -6.96 8.35
CA PRO A 75 8.92 -7.74 8.61
C PRO A 75 9.00 -9.00 7.74
N ASP A 76 7.84 -9.59 7.40
CA ASP A 76 7.74 -10.77 6.51
C ASP A 76 7.69 -10.40 5.00
N GLY A 77 7.82 -9.12 4.67
CA GLY A 77 7.79 -8.62 3.29
C GLY A 77 6.43 -8.81 2.59
N CYS A 78 6.47 -9.20 1.30
CA CYS A 78 5.29 -9.41 0.45
C CYS A 78 4.66 -10.80 0.61
N ALA A 79 5.11 -11.63 1.55
CA ALA A 79 4.50 -12.94 1.74
C ALA A 79 2.98 -12.74 1.93
N PRO A 80 2.12 -13.39 1.13
CA PRO A 80 0.69 -13.31 1.35
C PRO A 80 0.47 -13.86 2.76
N GLU A 81 -0.03 -13.00 3.64
CA GLU A 81 -0.42 -13.42 4.98
C GLU A 81 -1.38 -14.58 4.76
N SER A 82 -0.98 -15.78 5.20
CA SER A 82 -1.70 -17.02 4.95
C SER A 82 -3.15 -16.79 5.33
N ARG A 83 -4.02 -16.73 4.31
CA ARG A 83 -5.44 -16.40 4.41
C ARG A 83 -5.99 -16.92 5.73
N PRO A 84 -6.45 -16.06 6.69
CA PRO A 84 -7.16 -16.58 7.85
C PRO A 84 -8.32 -17.42 7.32
N PRO A 85 -8.61 -18.59 7.91
CA PRO A 85 -9.66 -19.47 7.42
C PRO A 85 -10.92 -18.62 7.26
N SER A 86 -11.39 -18.58 6.01
CA SER A 86 -12.65 -17.97 5.63
C SER A 86 -13.69 -18.26 6.71
N LEU A 87 -14.37 -17.22 7.22
CA LEU A 87 -15.57 -17.34 8.04
C LEU A 87 -16.76 -17.98 7.27
N ALA A 88 -16.49 -18.92 6.35
CA ALA A 88 -17.48 -19.76 5.69
C ALA A 88 -18.06 -20.85 6.62
N SER A 89 -18.04 -20.66 7.94
CA SER A 89 -18.68 -21.58 8.89
C SER A 89 -19.32 -20.88 10.08
N ALA A 90 -19.76 -19.62 9.91
CA ALA A 90 -20.64 -19.00 10.89
C ALA A 90 -22.07 -18.90 10.34
N ARG A 91 -22.86 -19.93 10.72
CA ARG A 91 -24.33 -19.99 10.87
C ARG A 91 -25.08 -20.50 9.63
N ALA A 92 -25.61 -21.73 9.66
CA ALA A 92 -26.71 -22.31 10.47
C ALA A 92 -28.03 -22.21 9.71
#